data_AF-A0A355GN80-F1
#
_entry.id   AF-A0A355GN80-F1
#
_cell.length_a   1.000
_cell.length_b   1.000
_cell.length_c   1.000
_cell.angle_alpha   90.00
_cell.angle_beta   90.00
_cell.angle_gamma   90.00
#
_symmetry.space_group_name_H-M   'P 1'
#
loop_
_entity.id
_entity.type
_entity.pdbx_description
1 polymer ?
#
loop_
_entity_poly.entity_id
_entity_poly.type
_entity_poly.pdbx_seq_one_letter_code
_entity_poly.pdbx_strand_id
1 'polypeptide(L)'
;RPSDWLHVFRKEFGLGIVNGLALGILLGGVAYIWKGNAYLGLVIGGALALNTLMAVCLGALIPLLLKGFKMDPALASGPILTTLTDMCGFFLVLSFAQA
;
A
#
# COMPACT_ATOMS: atom_id res chain seq x y z
N ARG A 1 21.61 2.63 -13.60
CA ARG A 1 22.58 3.20 -12.63
C ARG A 1 21.92 3.22 -11.25
N PRO A 2 22.64 3.13 -10.12
CA PRO A 2 22.04 3.11 -8.78
C PRO A 2 21.19 4.37 -8.46
N SER A 3 21.42 5.47 -9.18
CA SER A 3 20.61 6.71 -9.14
C SER A 3 19.17 6.54 -9.59
N ASP A 4 18.86 5.55 -10.44
CA ASP A 4 17.54 5.41 -11.04
C ASP A 4 16.52 4.86 -10.03
N TRP A 5 17.00 4.09 -9.04
CA TRP A 5 16.17 3.44 -8.02
C TRP A 5 15.52 4.46 -7.08
N LEU A 6 16.29 5.46 -6.64
CA LEU A 6 15.78 6.51 -5.77
C LEU A 6 14.79 7.42 -6.51
N HIS A 7 15.03 7.66 -7.80
CA HIS A 7 14.10 8.43 -8.63
C HIS A 7 12.76 7.71 -8.79
N VAL A 8 12.80 6.41 -9.13
CA VAL A 8 11.59 5.58 -9.24
C VAL A 8 10.87 5.53 -7.90
N PHE A 9 11.56 5.22 -6.81
CA PHE A 9 10.95 5.14 -5.48
C PHE A 9 10.25 6.45 -5.09
N ARG A 10 10.88 7.61 -5.29
CA ARG A 10 10.27 8.92 -4.98
C ARG A 10 9.02 9.19 -5.81
N LYS A 11 9.04 8.81 -7.10
CA LYS A 11 7.88 8.96 -7.99
C LYS A 11 6.73 8.07 -7.54
N GLU A 12 7.01 6.80 -7.27
CA GLU A 12 6.03 5.81 -6.83
C GLU A 12 5.48 6.12 -5.43
N PHE A 13 6.32 6.61 -4.52
CA PHE A 13 5.87 7.09 -3.21
C PHE A 13 4.87 8.25 -3.34
N GLY A 14 5.13 9.21 -4.24
CA GLY A 14 4.19 10.29 -4.52
C GLY A 14 2.85 9.79 -5.10
N LEU A 15 2.91 8.84 -6.04
CA LEU A 15 1.71 8.19 -6.58
C LEU A 15 0.94 7.43 -5.49
N GLY A 16 1.65 6.74 -4.59
CA GLY A 16 1.08 6.03 -3.47
C GLY A 16 0.36 6.94 -2.47
N ILE A 17 0.90 8.14 -2.20
CA ILE A 17 0.21 9.13 -1.34
C ILE A 17 -1.08 9.60 -2.00
N VAL A 18 -1.03 10.01 -3.27
CA VAL A 18 -2.21 10.52 -3.98
C VAL A 18 -3.30 9.45 -4.07
N ASN A 19 -2.92 8.24 -4.47
CA ASN A 19 -3.86 7.13 -4.60
C ASN A 19 -4.38 6.66 -3.24
N GLY A 20 -3.51 6.57 -2.24
CA GLY A 20 -3.88 6.19 -0.88
C GLY A 20 -4.85 7.18 -0.24
N LEU A 21 -4.62 8.49 -0.38
CA LEU A 21 -5.55 9.50 0.10
C LEU A 21 -6.89 9.46 -0.65
N ALA A 22 -6.86 9.34 -1.98
CA ALA A 22 -8.09 9.27 -2.77
C ALA A 22 -8.95 8.06 -2.39
N LEU A 23 -8.35 6.86 -2.33
CA LEU A 23 -9.06 5.63 -1.96
C LEU A 23 -9.45 5.61 -0.48
N GLY A 24 -8.59 6.11 0.41
CA GLY A 24 -8.86 6.18 1.84
C GLY A 24 -10.02 7.11 2.18
N ILE A 25 -10.09 8.30 1.55
CA ILE A 25 -11.22 9.23 1.72
C ILE A 25 -12.50 8.61 1.16
N LEU A 26 -12.42 8.00 -0.02
CA LEU A 26 -13.59 7.38 -0.67
C LEU A 26 -14.16 6.24 0.19
N LEU A 27 -13.33 5.28 0.57
CA LEU A 27 -13.76 4.11 1.34
C LEU A 27 -14.08 4.45 2.80
N GLY A 28 -13.34 5.38 3.41
CA GLY A 28 -13.65 5.91 4.74
C GLY A 28 -14.99 6.65 4.76
N GLY A 29 -15.28 7.43 3.72
CA GLY A 29 -16.59 8.09 3.53
C GLY A 29 -17.73 7.10 3.35
N VAL A 30 -17.52 6.05 2.54
CA VAL A 30 -18.49 4.96 2.39
C VAL A 30 -18.73 4.24 3.72
N ALA A 31 -17.67 3.95 4.48
CA ALA A 31 -17.77 3.32 5.80
C ALA A 31 -18.53 4.20 6.81
N TYR A 32 -18.30 5.51 6.78
CA TYR A 32 -19.05 6.47 7.59
C TYR A 32 -20.54 6.47 7.25
N ILE A 33 -20.89 6.55 5.96
CA ILE A 33 -22.29 6.54 5.51
C ILE A 33 -22.99 5.23 5.89
N TRP A 34 -22.27 4.11 5.81
CA TRP A 34 -22.85 2.79 6.04
C TRP A 34 -23.11 2.49 7.51
N LYS A 35 -22.18 2.86 8.41
CA LYS A 35 -22.27 2.56 9.85
C LYS A 35 -22.67 3.75 10.71
N GLY A 36 -22.70 4.97 10.16
CA GLY A 36 -22.97 6.21 10.89
C GLY A 36 -21.87 6.58 11.91
N ASN A 37 -20.74 5.87 11.93
CA ASN A 37 -19.68 6.06 12.91
C ASN A 37 -18.43 6.66 12.25
N ALA A 38 -18.14 7.93 12.58
CA ALA A 38 -17.00 8.67 12.04
C ALA A 38 -15.65 8.05 12.42
N TYR A 39 -15.56 7.46 13.63
CA TYR A 39 -14.34 6.79 14.08
C TYR A 39 -14.06 5.55 13.22
N LEU A 40 -15.08 4.76 12.90
CA LEU A 40 -14.92 3.61 12.01
C LEU A 40 -14.48 4.04 10.60
N GLY A 41 -15.04 5.12 10.07
CA GLY A 41 -14.64 5.68 8.78
C GLY A 41 -13.18 6.13 8.77
N LEU A 42 -12.70 6.76 9.84
CA LEU A 42 -11.31 7.17 9.99
C LEU A 42 -10.35 5.97 10.09
N VAL A 43 -10.73 4.95 10.86
CA VAL A 43 -9.96 3.72 11.03
C VAL A 43 -9.80 3.00 9.69
N ILE A 44 -10.91 2.75 8.99
CA ILE A 44 -10.90 2.05 7.71
C ILE A 44 -10.19 2.88 6.63
N GLY A 45 -10.52 4.17 6.52
CA GLY A 45 -9.92 5.05 5.53
C GLY A 45 -8.41 5.25 5.73
N GLY A 46 -7.97 5.42 6.98
CA GLY A 46 -6.56 5.55 7.33
C GLY A 46 -5.77 4.28 7.07
N ALA A 47 -6.29 3.12 7.48
CA ALA A 47 -5.67 1.83 7.22
C ALA A 47 -5.54 1.55 5.71
N LEU A 48 -6.59 1.85 4.93
CA LEU A 48 -6.56 1.68 3.47
C LEU A 48 -5.60 2.64 2.77
N ALA A 49 -5.52 3.89 3.22
CA ALA A 49 -4.58 4.86 2.67
C ALA A 49 -3.13 4.40 2.83
N LEU A 50 -2.78 3.95 4.04
CA LEU A 50 -1.44 3.41 4.33
C LEU A 50 -1.17 2.09 3.60
N ASN A 51 -2.17 1.20 3.53
CA ASN A 51 -2.01 -0.06 2.82
C ASN A 51 -1.74 0.17 1.32
N THR A 52 -2.46 1.12 0.72
CA THR A 52 -2.27 1.49 -0.69
C THR A 52 -0.89 2.10 -0.93
N LEU A 53 -0.43 2.97 -0.03
CA LEU A 53 0.92 3.54 -0.10
C LEU A 53 1.99 2.44 -0.07
N MET A 54 1.86 1.48 0.86
CA MET A 54 2.76 0.35 0.98
C MET A 54 2.72 -0.54 -0.27
N ALA A 55 1.54 -0.85 -0.80
CA ALA A 55 1.37 -1.67 -1.99
C ALA A 55 2.07 -1.07 -3.22
N VAL A 56 1.94 0.24 -3.44
CA VAL A 56 2.63 0.95 -4.55
C VAL A 56 4.14 0.90 -4.37
N CYS A 57 4.63 1.17 -3.15
CA CYS A 57 6.07 1.12 -2.85
C CYS A 57 6.65 -0.29 -3.06
N LEU A 58 5.97 -1.31 -2.54
CA LEU A 58 6.37 -2.71 -2.69
C LEU A 58 6.30 -3.17 -4.14
N GLY A 59 5.28 -2.74 -4.89
CA GLY A 59 5.13 -3.04 -6.32
C GLY A 59 6.30 -2.53 -7.15
N ALA A 60 6.87 -1.39 -6.78
CA ALA A 60 8.08 -0.85 -7.41
C ALA A 60 9.37 -1.53 -6.91
N LEU A 61 9.45 -1.86 -5.62
CA LEU A 61 10.66 -2.35 -4.98
C LEU A 61 10.94 -3.84 -5.25
N ILE A 62 9.89 -4.69 -5.22
CA ILE A 62 10.03 -6.16 -5.31
C ILE A 62 10.68 -6.61 -6.63
N PRO A 63 10.26 -6.13 -7.82
CA PRO A 63 10.88 -6.54 -9.08
C PRO A 63 12.36 -6.16 -9.14
N LEU A 64 12.71 -4.98 -8.57
CA LEU A 64 14.07 -4.48 -8.53
C LEU A 64 14.94 -5.33 -7.59
N LEU A 65 14.43 -5.68 -6.41
CA LEU A 65 15.09 -6.58 -5.46
C LEU A 65 15.34 -7.97 -6.07
N LEU A 66 14.32 -8.57 -6.69
CA LEU A 66 14.43 -9.89 -7.35
C LEU A 66 15.49 -9.89 -8.46
N LYS A 67 15.53 -8.82 -9.26
CA LYS A 67 16.58 -8.64 -10.28
C LYS A 67 17.98 -8.57 -9.67
N GLY A 68 18.12 -7.94 -8.49
CA GLY A 68 19.36 -7.92 -7.72
C GLY A 68 19.80 -9.31 -7.25
N PHE A 69 18.85 -10.17 -6.87
CA PHE A 69 19.09 -11.57 -6.50
C PHE A 69 19.24 -12.53 -7.70
N LYS A 70 19.25 -12.02 -8.94
CA LYS A 70 19.26 -12.82 -10.18
C LYS A 70 18.08 -13.80 -10.31
N MET A 71 16.96 -13.50 -9.64
CA MET A 71 15.70 -14.21 -9.81
C MET A 71 14.86 -13.54 -10.90
N ASP A 72 14.04 -14.32 -11.61
CA ASP A 72 13.13 -13.77 -12.61
C ASP A 72 11.94 -13.06 -11.94
N PRO A 73 11.85 -11.71 -12.03
CA PRO A 73 10.74 -10.98 -11.42
C PRO A 73 9.40 -11.34 -12.06
N ALA A 74 9.34 -11.70 -13.33
CA ALA A 74 8.06 -12.00 -14.00
C ALA A 74 7.35 -13.22 -13.39
N LEU A 75 8.12 -14.17 -12.84
CA LEU A 75 7.59 -15.39 -12.24
C LEU A 75 7.19 -15.20 -10.77
N ALA A 76 7.94 -14.38 -10.03
CA ALA A 76 7.85 -14.32 -8.56
C ALA A 76 7.24 -13.01 -8.02
N SER A 77 7.26 -11.91 -8.77
CA SER A 77 6.84 -10.60 -8.24
C SER A 77 5.36 -10.56 -7.88
N GLY A 78 4.50 -11.21 -8.65
CA GLY A 78 3.05 -11.23 -8.40
C GLY A 78 2.70 -11.87 -7.04
N PRO A 79 2.99 -13.17 -6.84
CA PRO A 79 2.69 -13.86 -5.58
C PRO A 79 3.36 -13.23 -4.36
N ILE A 80 4.61 -12.75 -4.48
CA ILE A 80 5.33 -12.11 -3.38
C ILE A 80 4.69 -10.76 -3.03
N LEU A 81 4.32 -9.96 -4.03
CA LEU A 81 3.66 -8.68 -3.81
C LEU A 81 2.31 -8.86 -3.10
N THR A 82 1.50 -9.82 -3.55
CA THR A 82 0.19 -10.07 -2.96
C THR A 82 0.28 -10.58 -1.52
N THR A 83 1.25 -11.45 -1.22
CA THR A 83 1.43 -11.95 0.15
C THR A 83 1.88 -10.84 1.11
N LEU A 84 2.84 -10.01 0.68
CA LEU A 84 3.29 -8.88 1.48
C LEU A 84 2.19 -7.83 1.67
N THR A 85 1.42 -7.52 0.63
CA THR A 85 0.32 -6.55 0.77
C THR A 85 -0.82 -7.10 1.63
N ASP A 86 -1.09 -8.41 1.63
CA ASP A 86 -2.07 -9.03 2.53
C ASP A 86 -1.63 -8.93 3.99
N MET A 87 -0.36 -9.25 4.27
CA MET A 87 0.21 -9.11 5.62
C MET A 87 0.15 -7.65 6.08
N CYS A 88 0.67 -6.71 5.28
CA CYS A 88 0.66 -5.28 5.61
C CYS A 88 -0.76 -4.75 5.81
N GLY A 89 -1.70 -5.08 4.91
CA GLY A 89 -3.08 -4.63 5.00
C GLY A 89 -3.77 -5.11 6.26
N PHE A 90 -3.61 -6.40 6.59
CA PHE A 90 -4.18 -6.97 7.80
C PHE A 90 -3.58 -6.32 9.06
N PHE A 91 -2.25 -6.17 9.11
CA PHE A 91 -1.57 -5.50 10.23
C PHE A 91 -2.04 -4.05 10.40
N LEU A 92 -2.12 -3.28 9.31
CA LEU A 92 -2.50 -1.88 9.36
C LEU A 92 -3.93 -1.69 9.87
N VAL A 93 -4.87 -2.52 9.41
CA VAL A 93 -6.26 -2.47 9.89
C VAL A 93 -6.33 -2.78 11.38
N LEU A 94 -5.64 -3.82 11.86
CA LEU A 94 -5.62 -4.17 13.28
C LEU A 94 -4.96 -3.09 14.14
N SER A 95 -3.83 -2.54 13.69
CA SER A 95 -3.13 -1.47 14.41
C SER A 95 -3.99 -0.21 14.50
N PHE A 96 -4.67 0.19 13.42
CA PHE A 96 -5.58 1.33 13.44
C PHE A 96 -6.84 1.09 14.26
N ALA A 97 -7.35 -0.15 14.28
CA ALA A 97 -8.52 -0.49 15.09
C ALA A 97 -8.20 -0.58 16.59
N GLN A 98 -6.94 -0.82 16.96
CA GLN A 98 -6.46 -0.84 18.34
C GLN A 98 -6.05 0.54 18.87
N ALA A 99 -5.79 1.51 17.98
CA ALA A 99 -5.38 2.88 18.29
C ALA A 99 -6.57 3.79 18.64
#